data_AF-A0AAW0F101-F1
#
_entry.id   AF-A0AAW0F101-F1
#
_cell.length_a   1.000
_cell.length_b   1.000
_cell.length_c   1.000
_cell.angle_alpha   90.00
_cell.angle_beta   90.00
_cell.angle_gamma   90.00
#
_symmetry.space_group_name_H-M   'P 1'
#
loop_
_entity.id
_entity.type
_entity.pdbx_description
1 polymer ?
#
loop_
_entity_poly.entity_id
_entity_poly.type
_entity_poly.pdbx_seq_one_letter_code
_entity_poly.pdbx_strand_id
1 'polypeptide(L)'
;MATLYKDFSKDSKDLLTKNFTNGGDWKIENKAKAAKGDYAVATTSTARGDVTVEVEGLTRDGAAYGKLSFTPKDLNDVKATVRAENFMNYRIEAIIAHKGATLSDTTIELNSQTVKPFANGRVSVHDKLTQRALEVALSVAAVEGVQLGCGTKYDLKSQTLGWTAGCRLAARNGIIVTAQTDQLRSYTADVIARAALHPKFQPRVAAAVTLDPQTSAWDGSLALEWGCQVIQGNTAKARLNKKLEWAVSYIANLNGGWSLALSIDKSLRTGLTLTRN
;
A
#
# COMPACT_ATOMS: atom_id res chain seq x y z
N MET A 1 -1.36 15.49 -7.72
CA MET A 1 -1.64 15.01 -6.35
C MET A 1 -0.29 14.77 -5.68
N ALA A 2 -0.02 15.31 -4.48
CA ALA A 2 1.21 14.94 -3.74
C ALA A 2 0.99 13.58 -3.09
N THR A 3 1.99 12.72 -3.21
CA THR A 3 2.01 11.37 -2.66
C THR A 3 2.90 11.41 -1.42
N LEU A 4 2.50 10.78 -0.31
CA LEU A 4 3.36 10.66 0.86
C LEU A 4 4.62 9.89 0.48
N TYR A 5 5.77 10.24 1.06
CA TYR A 5 7.03 9.55 0.77
C TYR A 5 6.94 8.02 0.97
N LYS A 6 6.21 7.57 2.01
CA LYS A 6 5.95 6.14 2.27
C LYS A 6 5.21 5.41 1.13
N ASP A 7 4.47 6.16 0.31
CA ASP A 7 3.62 5.64 -0.77
C ASP A 7 4.27 5.71 -2.15
N PHE A 8 5.52 6.17 -2.28
CA PHE A 8 6.18 6.34 -3.59
C PHE A 8 6.22 5.04 -4.42
N SER A 9 6.42 3.90 -3.77
CA SER A 9 6.47 2.58 -4.39
C SER A 9 5.16 1.79 -4.25
N LYS A 10 4.08 2.41 -3.80
CA LYS A 10 2.84 1.68 -3.45
C LYS A 10 2.27 0.92 -4.65
N ASP A 11 2.23 1.54 -5.82
CA ASP A 11 1.62 0.95 -7.01
C ASP A 11 2.37 -0.29 -7.51
N SER A 12 3.71 -0.25 -7.50
CA SER A 12 4.55 -1.40 -7.88
C SER A 12 4.45 -2.50 -6.82
N LYS A 13 4.58 -2.15 -5.54
CA LYS A 13 4.43 -3.10 -4.42
C LYS A 13 3.07 -3.78 -4.44
N ASP A 14 1.99 -3.06 -4.70
CA ASP A 14 0.65 -3.61 -4.80
C ASP A 14 0.55 -4.65 -5.92
N LEU A 15 1.16 -4.39 -7.08
CA LEU A 15 1.16 -5.36 -8.19
C LEU A 15 2.00 -6.60 -7.86
N LEU A 16 3.11 -6.44 -7.15
CA LEU A 16 4.04 -7.50 -6.78
C LEU A 16 3.52 -8.39 -5.63
N THR A 17 2.56 -7.91 -4.83
CA THR A 17 2.17 -8.57 -3.57
C THR A 17 0.70 -8.91 -3.45
N LYS A 18 -0.23 -8.11 -4.00
CA LYS A 18 -1.66 -8.33 -3.82
C LYS A 18 -2.17 -9.50 -4.67
N ASN A 19 -3.15 -10.22 -4.12
CA ASN A 19 -3.84 -11.36 -4.73
C ASN A 19 -2.96 -12.60 -4.96
N PHE A 20 -1.82 -12.69 -4.27
CA PHE A 20 -1.01 -13.91 -4.16
C PHE A 20 -1.16 -14.51 -2.77
N THR A 21 -2.31 -15.13 -2.50
CA THR A 21 -2.54 -15.83 -1.23
C THR A 21 -1.58 -17.01 -1.11
N ASN A 22 -1.05 -17.24 0.09
CA ASN A 22 -0.14 -18.34 0.35
C ASN A 22 -0.83 -19.70 0.13
N GLY A 23 -0.03 -20.69 -0.25
CA GLY A 23 -0.50 -22.07 -0.41
C GLY A 23 -1.12 -22.65 0.87
N GLY A 24 -2.31 -23.23 0.75
CA GLY A 24 -3.09 -23.78 1.87
C GLY A 24 -3.84 -22.74 2.69
N ASP A 25 -3.79 -21.46 2.30
CA ASP A 25 -4.45 -20.36 2.99
C ASP A 25 -5.65 -19.87 2.18
N TRP A 26 -6.66 -19.36 2.88
CA TRP A 26 -7.83 -18.76 2.28
C TRP A 26 -8.23 -17.50 3.04
N LYS A 27 -8.84 -16.56 2.31
CA LYS A 27 -9.32 -15.30 2.86
C LYS A 27 -10.66 -14.91 2.25
N ILE A 28 -11.59 -14.47 3.08
CA ILE A 28 -12.87 -13.91 2.65
C ILE A 28 -12.94 -12.47 3.13
N GLU A 29 -13.20 -11.53 2.23
CA GLU A 29 -13.23 -10.11 2.51
C GLU A 29 -14.56 -9.51 2.04
N ASN A 30 -15.14 -8.63 2.85
CA ASN A 30 -16.13 -7.66 2.44
C ASN A 30 -15.50 -6.27 2.60
N LYS A 31 -15.34 -5.53 1.49
CA LYS A 31 -14.64 -4.24 1.43
C LYS A 31 -15.59 -3.07 1.30
N ALA A 32 -16.69 -3.09 2.05
CA ALA A 32 -17.64 -1.99 2.06
C ALA A 32 -16.95 -0.64 2.35
N LYS A 33 -17.38 0.39 1.64
CA LYS A 33 -16.88 1.76 1.77
C LYS A 33 -17.99 2.72 2.17
N ALA A 34 -17.70 3.56 3.16
CA ALA A 34 -18.67 4.53 3.64
C ALA A 34 -18.94 5.60 2.57
N ALA A 35 -20.21 5.74 2.19
CA ALA A 35 -20.67 6.87 1.40
C ALA A 35 -20.67 8.15 2.26
N LYS A 36 -20.75 9.32 1.63
CA LYS A 36 -20.86 10.60 2.36
C LYS A 36 -22.11 10.62 3.23
N GLY A 37 -21.92 10.90 4.51
CA GLY A 37 -23.00 10.95 5.50
C GLY A 37 -23.45 9.58 6.00
N ASP A 38 -22.68 8.52 5.73
CA ASP A 38 -23.04 7.15 6.08
C ASP A 38 -21.85 6.41 6.74
N TYR A 39 -22.11 5.20 7.19
CA TYR A 39 -21.13 4.26 7.71
C TYR A 39 -21.11 2.97 6.88
N ALA A 40 -19.99 2.27 6.92
CA ALA A 40 -19.82 0.97 6.29
C ALA A 40 -19.10 0.01 7.23
N VAL A 41 -19.47 -1.27 7.12
CA VAL A 41 -18.83 -2.35 7.85
C VAL A 41 -18.17 -3.29 6.86
N ALA A 42 -16.85 -3.37 6.95
CA ALA A 42 -16.02 -4.31 6.24
C ALA A 42 -15.59 -5.44 7.18
N THR A 43 -15.44 -6.65 6.65
CA THR A 43 -15.07 -7.83 7.43
C THR A 43 -14.05 -8.66 6.66
N THR A 44 -13.04 -9.15 7.35
CA THR A 44 -12.07 -10.09 6.77
C THR A 44 -12.01 -11.34 7.64
N SER A 45 -12.06 -12.52 7.03
CA SER A 45 -11.87 -13.81 7.68
C SER A 45 -10.78 -14.59 6.97
N THR A 46 -9.97 -15.32 7.73
CA THR A 46 -8.82 -16.08 7.20
C THR A 46 -8.90 -17.56 7.60
N ALA A 47 -8.10 -18.41 6.95
CA ALA A 47 -8.00 -19.83 7.27
C ALA A 47 -7.58 -20.15 8.71
N ARG A 48 -6.95 -19.19 9.40
CA ARG A 48 -6.51 -19.32 10.79
C ARG A 48 -7.62 -19.06 11.81
N GLY A 49 -8.82 -18.70 11.34
CA GLY A 49 -9.95 -18.34 12.19
C GLY A 49 -9.93 -16.89 12.68
N ASP A 50 -8.94 -16.09 12.25
CA ASP A 50 -8.91 -14.66 12.57
C ASP A 50 -10.00 -13.94 11.78
N VAL A 51 -10.82 -13.18 12.50
CA VAL A 51 -11.84 -12.31 11.93
C VAL A 51 -11.50 -10.87 12.30
N THR A 52 -11.33 -10.01 11.31
CA THR A 52 -11.15 -8.57 11.51
C THR A 52 -12.41 -7.85 11.06
N VAL A 53 -12.92 -6.98 11.91
CA VAL A 53 -14.04 -6.09 11.63
C VAL A 53 -13.51 -4.68 11.47
N GLU A 54 -13.95 -4.00 10.42
CA GLU A 54 -13.63 -2.61 10.16
C GLU A 54 -14.93 -1.83 10.06
N VAL A 55 -15.11 -0.82 10.90
CA VAL A 55 -16.21 0.14 10.81
C VAL A 55 -15.63 1.46 10.36
N GLU A 56 -16.09 2.00 9.23
CA GLU A 56 -15.70 3.33 8.78
C GLU A 56 -16.91 4.23 8.55
N GLY A 57 -16.69 5.54 8.65
CA GLY A 57 -17.72 6.55 8.45
C GLY A 57 -17.13 7.81 7.83
N LEU A 58 -17.95 8.52 7.06
CA LEU A 58 -17.58 9.74 6.39
C LEU A 58 -18.68 10.78 6.61
N THR A 59 -18.33 11.99 7.02
CA THR A 59 -19.32 13.07 7.20
C THR A 59 -19.99 13.44 5.89
N ARG A 60 -21.17 14.08 5.98
CA ARG A 60 -21.99 14.44 4.80
C ARG A 60 -21.25 15.38 3.84
N ASP A 61 -20.44 16.29 4.35
CA ASP A 61 -19.57 17.16 3.57
C ASP A 61 -18.32 16.43 3.03
N GLY A 62 -17.94 15.31 3.63
CA GLY A 62 -16.73 14.54 3.34
C GLY A 62 -15.47 15.05 4.07
N ALA A 63 -15.60 16.07 4.91
CA ALA A 63 -14.49 16.72 5.59
C ALA A 63 -13.84 15.83 6.66
N ALA A 64 -14.63 15.02 7.38
CA ALA A 64 -14.12 14.14 8.42
C ALA A 64 -14.42 12.67 8.13
N TYR A 65 -13.43 11.81 8.40
CA TYR A 65 -13.49 10.37 8.24
C TYR A 65 -13.00 9.68 9.51
N GLY A 66 -13.70 8.64 9.91
CA GLY A 66 -13.31 7.77 11.01
C GLY A 66 -13.26 6.32 10.53
N LYS A 67 -12.29 5.55 11.00
CA LYS A 67 -12.25 4.10 10.83
C LYS A 67 -11.72 3.43 12.08
N LEU A 68 -12.43 2.41 12.55
CA LEU A 68 -12.03 1.53 13.62
C LEU A 68 -11.89 0.12 13.05
N SER A 69 -10.73 -0.49 13.21
CA SER A 69 -10.45 -1.88 12.84
C SER A 69 -10.10 -2.65 14.09
N PHE A 70 -10.69 -3.83 14.29
CA PHE A 70 -10.39 -4.67 15.44
C PHE A 70 -10.60 -6.16 15.15
N THR A 71 -9.88 -7.01 15.88
CA THR A 71 -10.06 -8.47 15.85
C THR A 71 -10.86 -8.90 17.09
N PRO A 72 -12.14 -9.33 16.97
CA PRO A 72 -13.02 -9.51 18.11
C PRO A 72 -12.61 -10.60 19.10
N LYS A 73 -11.90 -11.64 18.63
CA LYS A 73 -11.57 -12.83 19.42
C LYS A 73 -10.87 -12.46 20.74
N ASP A 74 -9.98 -11.48 20.69
CA ASP A 74 -9.19 -11.08 21.87
C ASP A 74 -9.12 -9.55 22.08
N LEU A 75 -9.65 -8.72 21.15
CA LEU A 75 -9.51 -7.25 21.13
C LEU A 75 -8.06 -6.72 21.28
N ASN A 76 -7.07 -7.60 21.12
CA ASN A 76 -5.65 -7.30 21.24
C ASN A 76 -5.13 -6.50 20.05
N ASP A 77 -5.80 -6.60 18.91
CA ASP A 77 -5.44 -5.87 17.71
C ASP A 77 -6.52 -4.83 17.42
N VAL A 78 -6.21 -3.55 17.67
CA VAL A 78 -7.12 -2.42 17.46
C VAL A 78 -6.39 -1.32 16.70
N LYS A 79 -7.05 -0.76 15.70
CA LYS A 79 -6.55 0.38 14.94
C LYS A 79 -7.65 1.40 14.72
N ALA A 80 -7.46 2.59 15.28
CA ALA A 80 -8.28 3.76 15.00
C ALA A 80 -7.60 4.64 13.97
N THR A 81 -8.38 5.23 13.07
CA THR A 81 -7.93 6.20 12.08
C THR A 81 -8.94 7.33 12.05
N VAL A 82 -8.47 8.56 12.19
CA VAL A 82 -9.28 9.77 12.12
C VAL A 82 -8.63 10.69 11.12
N ARG A 83 -9.41 11.21 10.17
CA ARG A 83 -8.95 12.17 9.18
C ARG A 83 -9.88 13.37 9.18
N ALA A 84 -9.29 14.56 9.10
CA ALA A 84 -9.99 15.81 8.86
C ALA A 84 -9.36 16.55 7.69
N GLU A 85 -10.18 17.18 6.87
CA GLU A 85 -9.78 18.01 5.74
C GLU A 85 -10.54 19.34 5.79
N ASN A 86 -9.83 20.46 5.67
CA ASN A 86 -10.46 21.77 5.64
C ASN A 86 -10.74 22.25 4.20
N PHE A 87 -11.46 23.37 4.06
CA PHE A 87 -11.80 23.98 2.78
C PHE A 87 -10.59 24.44 1.93
N MET A 88 -9.40 24.53 2.54
CA MET A 88 -8.15 24.86 1.86
C MET A 88 -7.38 23.61 1.41
N ASN A 89 -8.01 22.43 1.42
CA ASN A 89 -7.39 21.13 1.13
C ASN A 89 -6.18 20.82 2.03
N TYR A 90 -6.21 21.31 3.28
CA TYR A 90 -5.29 20.85 4.31
C TYR A 90 -5.89 19.61 4.95
N ARG A 91 -5.22 18.47 4.77
CA ARG A 91 -5.65 17.17 5.28
C ARG A 91 -4.71 16.73 6.38
N ILE A 92 -5.28 16.36 7.52
CA ILE A 92 -4.59 15.66 8.60
C ILE A 92 -5.25 14.29 8.78
N GLU A 93 -4.45 13.25 8.96
CA GLU A 93 -4.90 11.91 9.31
C GLU A 93 -4.05 11.37 10.46
N ALA A 94 -4.69 11.06 11.58
CA ALA A 94 -4.09 10.40 12.72
C ALA A 94 -4.48 8.93 12.72
N ILE A 95 -3.52 8.05 12.99
CA ILE A 95 -3.69 6.61 13.08
C ILE A 95 -3.11 6.16 14.42
N ILE A 96 -3.91 5.50 15.23
CA ILE A 96 -3.47 4.88 16.48
C ILE A 96 -3.70 3.40 16.33
N ALA A 97 -2.64 2.60 16.47
CA ALA A 97 -2.70 1.15 16.35
C ALA A 97 -2.07 0.49 17.57
N HIS A 98 -2.70 -0.57 18.04
CA HIS A 98 -2.26 -1.46 19.10
C HIS A 98 -2.31 -2.89 18.57
N LYS A 99 -1.30 -3.69 18.88
CA LYS A 99 -1.21 -5.08 18.44
C LYS A 99 -0.78 -5.97 19.60
N GLY A 100 -1.41 -7.13 19.76
CA GLY A 100 -1.06 -8.10 20.81
C GLY A 100 -1.55 -7.72 22.21
N ALA A 101 -1.32 -8.59 23.19
CA ALA A 101 -1.91 -8.48 24.53
C ALA A 101 -1.27 -7.41 25.43
N THR A 102 -0.09 -6.92 25.06
CA THR A 102 0.71 -5.99 25.87
C THR A 102 0.64 -4.59 25.27
N LEU A 103 0.28 -3.57 26.08
CA LEU A 103 0.25 -2.15 25.69
C LEU A 103 1.58 -1.62 25.08
N SER A 104 2.65 -2.42 25.16
CA SER A 104 3.97 -2.19 24.58
C SER A 104 4.02 -2.17 23.04
N ASP A 105 2.95 -2.51 22.33
CA ASP A 105 2.95 -2.55 20.87
C ASP A 105 2.02 -1.48 20.27
N THR A 106 2.11 -0.27 20.83
CA THR A 106 1.36 0.90 20.37
C THR A 106 2.16 1.72 19.35
N THR A 107 1.51 2.08 18.25
CA THR A 107 2.02 2.97 17.19
C THR A 107 1.07 4.14 17.01
N ILE A 108 1.64 5.33 16.86
CA ILE A 108 0.93 6.57 16.53
C ILE A 108 1.52 7.08 15.21
N GLU A 109 0.69 7.25 14.19
CA GLU A 109 1.08 7.87 12.92
C GLU A 109 0.25 9.12 12.68
N LEU A 110 0.88 10.18 12.21
CA LEU A 110 0.27 11.43 11.80
C LEU A 110 0.71 11.73 10.37
N ASN A 111 -0.26 11.76 9.46
CA ASN A 111 -0.05 12.13 8.06
C ASN A 111 -0.66 13.51 7.87
N SER A 112 0.13 14.49 7.42
CA SER A 112 -0.39 15.80 7.01
C SER A 112 -0.07 16.08 5.54
N GLN A 113 -1.01 16.70 4.86
CA GLN A 113 -0.86 17.10 3.46
C GLN A 113 -1.38 18.53 3.31
N THR A 114 -0.54 19.40 2.76
CA THR A 114 -0.86 20.81 2.56
C THR A 114 -0.69 21.19 1.11
N VAL A 115 -1.68 21.90 0.57
CA VAL A 115 -1.63 22.55 -0.74
C VAL A 115 -1.28 24.04 -0.54
N LYS A 116 0.00 24.39 -0.38
CA LYS A 116 0.47 25.79 -0.23
C LYS A 116 1.90 26.00 -0.82
N PRO A 117 2.27 27.24 -1.19
CA PRO A 117 2.86 27.57 -2.49
C PRO A 117 4.38 27.68 -2.48
N PHE A 118 5.11 26.67 -2.01
CA PHE A 118 6.51 26.60 -2.44
C PHE A 118 6.51 26.15 -3.90
N ALA A 119 6.67 27.10 -4.84
CA ALA A 119 6.70 26.88 -6.29
C ALA A 119 5.46 26.16 -6.90
N ASN A 120 4.24 26.44 -6.42
CA ASN A 120 3.01 25.71 -6.79
C ASN A 120 3.05 24.20 -6.48
N GLY A 121 4.03 23.75 -5.70
CA GLY A 121 4.16 22.38 -5.23
C GLY A 121 3.19 22.06 -4.09
N ARG A 122 2.92 20.77 -3.90
CA ARG A 122 2.20 20.24 -2.74
C ARG A 122 3.21 19.58 -1.81
N VAL A 123 3.12 19.86 -0.51
CA VAL A 123 3.98 19.28 0.52
C VAL A 123 3.17 18.27 1.31
N SER A 124 3.79 17.13 1.61
CA SER A 124 3.20 16.11 2.47
C SER A 124 4.22 15.70 3.52
N VAL A 125 3.79 15.63 4.76
CA VAL A 125 4.59 15.26 5.92
C VAL A 125 3.98 14.03 6.56
N HIS A 126 4.84 13.15 7.02
CA HIS A 126 4.50 11.88 7.62
C HIS A 126 5.33 11.71 8.88
N ASP A 127 4.68 11.73 10.03
CA ASP A 127 5.29 11.47 11.32
C ASP A 127 4.77 10.15 11.85
N LYS A 128 5.65 9.30 12.36
CA LYS A 128 5.30 8.02 12.95
C LYS A 128 6.13 7.79 14.19
N LEU A 129 5.45 7.60 15.30
CA LEU A 129 6.02 7.25 16.58
C LEU A 129 5.65 5.80 16.90
N THR A 130 6.68 5.02 17.19
CA THR A 130 6.58 3.68 17.75
C THR A 130 7.33 3.66 19.07
N GLN A 131 7.20 2.60 19.85
CA GLN A 131 7.99 2.44 21.08
C GLN A 131 9.50 2.38 20.84
N ARG A 132 9.92 1.98 19.64
CA ARG A 132 11.33 1.79 19.30
C ARG A 132 11.91 2.92 18.48
N ALA A 133 11.08 3.69 17.79
CA ALA A 133 11.57 4.68 16.85
C ALA A 133 10.60 5.82 16.60
N LEU A 134 11.18 6.99 16.31
CA LEU A 134 10.52 8.14 15.72
C LEU A 134 10.92 8.22 14.23
N GLU A 135 9.94 8.24 13.34
CA GLU A 135 10.11 8.35 11.90
C GLU A 135 9.43 9.63 11.42
N VAL A 136 10.16 10.47 10.68
CA VAL A 136 9.63 11.69 10.07
C VAL A 136 10.01 11.68 8.61
N ALA A 137 9.05 11.87 7.72
CA ALA A 137 9.30 11.93 6.29
C ALA A 137 8.53 13.07 5.65
N LEU A 138 9.15 13.67 4.63
CA LEU A 138 8.61 14.77 3.87
C LEU A 138 8.69 14.43 2.38
N SER A 139 7.70 14.87 1.62
CA SER A 139 7.70 14.78 0.17
C SER A 139 7.11 16.05 -0.44
N VAL A 140 7.70 16.47 -1.56
CA VAL A 140 7.30 17.65 -2.32
C VAL A 140 7.12 17.29 -3.79
N ALA A 141 6.07 17.81 -4.41
CA ALA A 141 5.94 17.81 -5.86
C ALA A 141 6.82 18.94 -6.43
N ALA A 142 7.99 18.60 -6.97
CA ALA A 142 8.98 19.56 -7.45
C ALA A 142 8.55 20.20 -8.79
N VAL A 143 8.05 19.39 -9.72
CA VAL A 143 7.46 19.81 -11.01
C VAL A 143 6.37 18.82 -11.43
N GLU A 144 5.69 19.06 -12.56
CA GLU A 144 4.68 18.14 -13.09
C GLU A 144 5.28 16.73 -13.27
N GLY A 145 4.65 15.74 -12.62
CA GLY A 145 5.09 14.35 -12.67
C GLY A 145 6.28 14.00 -11.79
N VAL A 146 7.03 14.97 -11.22
CA VAL A 146 8.21 14.69 -10.40
C VAL A 146 7.98 15.03 -8.93
N GLN A 147 8.26 14.07 -8.07
CA GLN A 147 8.19 14.20 -6.63
C GLN A 147 9.54 13.82 -6.02
N LEU A 148 9.97 14.60 -5.02
CA LEU A 148 11.14 14.31 -4.20
C LEU A 148 10.67 14.06 -2.78
N GLY A 149 11.36 13.20 -2.07
CA GLY A 149 11.09 12.99 -0.65
C GLY A 149 12.32 12.54 0.09
N CYS A 150 12.29 12.77 1.39
CA CYS A 150 13.28 12.31 2.33
C CYS A 150 12.61 11.92 3.63
N GLY A 151 13.32 11.18 4.45
CA GLY A 151 12.88 10.88 5.78
C GLY A 151 14.03 10.56 6.70
N THR A 152 13.75 10.63 7.99
CA THR A 152 14.68 10.27 9.05
C THR A 152 13.99 9.30 9.99
N LYS A 153 14.78 8.41 10.58
CA LYS A 153 14.35 7.44 11.57
C LYS A 153 15.35 7.49 12.72
N TYR A 154 14.87 7.88 13.89
CA TYR A 154 15.63 7.82 15.13
C TYR A 154 15.21 6.57 15.91
N ASP A 155 16.13 5.64 16.11
CA ASP A 155 15.93 4.47 16.96
C ASP A 155 16.19 4.86 18.42
N LEU A 156 15.18 4.73 19.27
CA LEU A 156 15.21 5.12 20.68
C LEU A 156 16.10 4.20 21.52
N LYS A 157 16.28 2.93 21.11
CA LYS A 157 17.05 1.94 21.87
C LYS A 157 18.53 2.04 21.52
N SER A 158 18.88 2.03 20.24
CA SER A 158 20.27 2.16 19.80
C SER A 158 20.75 3.61 19.74
N GLN A 159 19.84 4.58 19.90
CA GLN A 159 20.13 6.02 19.78
C GLN A 159 20.75 6.40 18.43
N THR A 160 20.49 5.60 17.40
CA THR A 160 21.03 5.82 16.06
C THR A 160 20.05 6.56 15.17
N LEU A 161 20.56 7.49 14.38
CA LEU A 161 19.80 8.21 13.36
C LEU A 161 20.08 7.61 11.98
N GLY A 162 19.03 7.17 11.30
CA GLY A 162 19.06 6.78 9.89
C GLY A 162 18.32 7.81 9.04
N TRP A 163 18.71 7.94 7.77
CA TRP A 163 18.03 8.82 6.82
C TRP A 163 17.77 8.10 5.50
N THR A 164 16.70 8.52 4.83
CA THR A 164 16.31 8.01 3.53
C THR A 164 16.04 9.19 2.60
N ALA A 165 16.25 8.99 1.31
CA ALA A 165 15.89 9.95 0.28
C ALA A 165 15.40 9.22 -0.96
N GLY A 166 14.57 9.88 -1.76
CA GLY A 166 14.11 9.30 -3.00
C GLY A 166 13.38 10.27 -3.90
N CYS A 167 13.17 9.82 -5.13
CA CYS A 167 12.41 10.52 -6.15
C CYS A 167 11.37 9.58 -6.76
N ARG A 168 10.30 10.18 -7.26
CA ARG A 168 9.24 9.51 -8.01
C ARG A 168 8.93 10.33 -9.25
N LEU A 169 8.98 9.69 -10.40
CA LEU A 169 8.62 10.24 -11.70
C LEU A 169 7.37 9.51 -12.20
N ALA A 170 6.27 10.23 -12.37
CA ALA A 170 5.06 9.79 -13.05
C ALA A 170 5.02 10.45 -14.44
N ALA A 171 5.43 9.70 -15.46
CA ALA A 171 5.42 10.14 -16.84
C ALA A 171 3.99 10.16 -17.41
N ARG A 172 3.76 11.03 -18.40
CA ARG A 172 2.43 11.23 -19.03
C ARG A 172 1.90 9.97 -19.73
N ASN A 173 2.77 9.05 -20.14
CA ASN A 173 2.40 7.77 -20.76
C ASN A 173 1.99 6.68 -19.76
N GLY A 174 1.84 7.01 -18.47
CA GLY A 174 1.40 6.06 -17.44
C GLY A 174 2.51 5.19 -16.85
N ILE A 175 3.78 5.49 -17.16
CA ILE A 175 4.94 4.91 -16.49
C ILE A 175 5.21 5.69 -15.20
N ILE A 176 5.40 4.97 -14.10
CA ILE A 176 5.85 5.52 -12.82
C ILE A 176 7.16 4.83 -12.46
N VAL A 177 8.19 5.62 -12.24
CA VAL A 177 9.50 5.16 -11.75
C VAL A 177 9.75 5.79 -10.39
N THR A 178 10.27 5.00 -9.46
CA THR A 178 10.66 5.44 -8.14
C THR A 178 12.09 4.99 -7.88
N ALA A 179 12.90 5.84 -7.29
CA ALA A 179 14.22 5.50 -6.79
C ALA A 179 14.35 6.01 -5.36
N GLN A 180 14.85 5.17 -4.46
CA GLN A 180 15.00 5.47 -3.04
C GLN A 180 16.34 4.94 -2.55
N THR A 181 16.86 5.55 -1.49
CA THR A 181 18.03 5.08 -0.77
C THR A 181 17.80 5.12 0.72
N ASP A 182 18.39 4.15 1.43
CA ASP A 182 18.57 4.17 2.87
C ASP A 182 20.06 4.38 3.17
N GLN A 183 20.40 5.59 3.62
CA GLN A 183 21.75 6.00 4.01
C GLN A 183 22.85 5.75 2.97
N LEU A 184 22.53 5.69 1.67
CA LEU A 184 23.45 5.25 0.60
C LEU A 184 24.01 3.83 0.79
N ARG A 185 23.46 3.07 1.75
CA ARG A 185 23.79 1.67 2.03
C ARG A 185 22.91 0.71 1.25
N SER A 186 21.72 1.15 0.87
CA SER A 186 20.90 0.42 -0.08
C SER A 186 20.23 1.39 -1.04
N TYR A 187 20.02 0.92 -2.26
CA TYR A 187 19.30 1.62 -3.31
C TYR A 187 18.16 0.73 -3.77
N THR A 188 16.96 1.28 -3.79
CA THR A 188 15.78 0.58 -4.32
C THR A 188 15.25 1.37 -5.51
N ALA A 189 15.03 0.69 -6.62
CA ALA A 189 14.40 1.24 -7.80
C ALA A 189 13.18 0.40 -8.17
N ASP A 190 12.05 1.08 -8.39
CA ASP A 190 10.81 0.45 -8.80
C ASP A 190 10.30 1.11 -10.08
N VAL A 191 9.67 0.31 -10.93
CA VAL A 191 8.93 0.79 -12.09
C VAL A 191 7.58 0.11 -12.13
N ILE A 192 6.56 0.86 -12.53
CA ILE A 192 5.29 0.32 -12.99
C ILE A 192 4.92 0.98 -14.30
N ALA A 193 4.55 0.17 -15.28
CA ALA A 193 4.14 0.62 -16.59
C ALA A 193 2.76 0.05 -16.90
N ARG A 194 1.93 0.83 -17.58
CA ARG A 194 0.67 0.37 -18.16
C ARG A 194 0.78 0.46 -19.67
N ALA A 195 0.55 -0.64 -20.37
CA ALA A 195 0.49 -0.64 -21.83
C ALA A 195 -0.98 -0.63 -22.24
N ALA A 196 -1.46 0.51 -22.73
CA ALA A 196 -2.85 0.66 -23.20
C ALA A 196 -3.00 0.11 -24.63
N LEU A 197 -2.82 -1.21 -24.80
CA LEU A 197 -2.87 -1.86 -26.11
C LEU A 197 -4.29 -1.86 -26.71
N HIS A 198 -5.32 -1.90 -25.87
CA HIS A 198 -6.73 -1.82 -26.27
C HIS A 198 -7.58 -1.29 -25.09
N PRO A 199 -8.73 -0.61 -25.31
CA PRO A 199 -9.57 -0.11 -24.22
C PRO A 199 -9.94 -1.17 -23.18
N LYS A 200 -10.12 -2.42 -23.63
CA LYS A 200 -10.45 -3.59 -22.79
C LYS A 200 -9.24 -4.45 -22.37
N PHE A 201 -8.04 -4.17 -22.90
CA PHE A 201 -6.83 -4.94 -22.60
C PHE A 201 -5.66 -3.98 -22.35
N GLN A 202 -5.41 -3.73 -21.07
CA GLN A 202 -4.40 -2.79 -20.61
C GLN A 202 -3.44 -3.48 -19.65
N PRO A 203 -2.51 -4.33 -20.14
CA PRO A 203 -1.57 -5.02 -19.28
C PRO A 203 -0.70 -4.05 -18.49
N ARG A 204 -0.31 -4.48 -17.30
CA ARG A 204 0.53 -3.74 -16.36
C ARG A 204 1.74 -4.57 -16.01
N VAL A 205 2.89 -3.92 -15.98
CA VAL A 205 4.16 -4.52 -15.56
C VAL A 205 4.66 -3.73 -14.36
N ALA A 206 5.16 -4.41 -13.35
CA ALA A 206 5.94 -3.78 -12.29
C ALA A 206 7.23 -4.54 -12.07
N ALA A 207 8.32 -3.82 -11.85
CA ALA A 207 9.58 -4.40 -11.39
C ALA A 207 10.09 -3.59 -10.20
N ALA A 208 10.75 -4.27 -9.27
CA ALA A 208 11.45 -3.64 -8.15
C ALA A 208 12.80 -4.33 -7.97
N VAL A 209 13.84 -3.54 -7.75
CA VAL A 209 15.21 -4.02 -7.52
C VAL A 209 15.78 -3.28 -6.32
N THR A 210 16.43 -4.00 -5.42
CA THR A 210 17.19 -3.45 -4.31
C THR A 210 18.64 -3.88 -4.43
N LEU A 211 19.57 -2.95 -4.28
CA LEU A 211 21.01 -3.16 -4.37
C LEU A 211 21.69 -2.64 -3.09
N ASP A 212 22.55 -3.45 -2.49
CA ASP A 212 23.54 -3.05 -1.50
C ASP A 212 24.89 -2.91 -2.21
N PRO A 213 25.44 -1.69 -2.33
CA PRO A 213 26.71 -1.44 -3.02
C PRO A 213 27.91 -1.98 -2.24
N GLN A 214 27.84 -2.14 -0.92
CA GLN A 214 28.97 -2.60 -0.11
C GLN A 214 29.25 -4.08 -0.33
N THR A 215 28.19 -4.87 -0.44
CA THR A 215 28.27 -6.31 -0.65
C THR A 215 28.10 -6.70 -2.12
N SER A 216 27.73 -5.74 -3.00
CA SER A 216 27.22 -6.01 -4.35
C SER A 216 26.04 -7.00 -4.38
N ALA A 217 25.38 -7.21 -3.24
CA ALA A 217 24.21 -8.05 -3.14
C ALA A 217 23.01 -7.29 -3.71
N TRP A 218 22.22 -7.97 -4.52
CA TRP A 218 20.97 -7.41 -5.04
C TRP A 218 19.82 -8.39 -4.84
N ASP A 219 18.61 -7.87 -4.75
CA ASP A 219 17.37 -8.63 -4.82
C ASP A 219 16.43 -7.94 -5.81
N GLY A 220 15.46 -8.68 -6.35
CA GLY A 220 14.55 -8.12 -7.31
C GLY A 220 13.33 -8.97 -7.57
N SER A 221 12.30 -8.33 -8.08
CA SER A 221 11.04 -8.95 -8.44
C SER A 221 10.39 -8.28 -9.64
N LEU A 222 9.64 -9.07 -10.40
CA LEU A 222 8.88 -8.66 -11.56
C LEU A 222 7.46 -9.21 -11.42
N ALA A 223 6.46 -8.41 -11.75
CA ALA A 223 5.08 -8.84 -11.89
C ALA A 223 4.45 -8.32 -13.18
N LEU A 224 3.55 -9.12 -13.74
CA LEU A 224 2.72 -8.81 -14.89
C LEU A 224 1.25 -9.03 -14.47
N GLU A 225 0.38 -8.12 -14.86
CA GLU A 225 -1.08 -8.25 -14.78
C GLU A 225 -1.65 -8.02 -16.18
N TRP A 226 -2.57 -8.88 -16.63
CA TRP A 226 -3.21 -8.75 -17.93
C TRP A 226 -4.68 -9.18 -17.87
N GLY A 227 -5.49 -8.58 -18.74
CA GLY A 227 -6.91 -8.94 -18.86
C GLY A 227 -7.11 -10.31 -19.53
N CYS A 228 -8.11 -11.05 -19.09
CA CYS A 228 -8.59 -12.23 -19.79
C CYS A 228 -9.33 -11.79 -21.07
N GLN A 229 -8.92 -12.33 -22.22
CA GLN A 229 -9.57 -11.99 -23.49
C GLN A 229 -10.94 -12.66 -23.65
N VAL A 230 -11.14 -13.84 -23.03
CA VAL A 230 -12.35 -14.64 -23.16
C VAL A 230 -13.47 -14.15 -22.24
N ILE A 231 -13.16 -13.87 -20.97
CA ILE A 231 -14.13 -13.39 -19.98
C ILE A 231 -13.77 -11.97 -19.59
N GLN A 232 -14.50 -10.99 -20.13
CA GLN A 232 -14.26 -9.58 -19.87
C GLN A 232 -14.38 -9.27 -18.37
N GLY A 233 -13.43 -8.49 -17.86
CA GLY A 233 -13.35 -8.13 -16.43
C GLY A 233 -12.47 -9.06 -15.61
N ASN A 234 -12.21 -10.29 -16.06
CA ASN A 234 -11.28 -11.18 -15.39
C ASN A 234 -9.84 -10.78 -15.70
N THR A 235 -8.93 -11.02 -14.76
CA THR A 235 -7.50 -10.71 -14.91
C THR A 235 -6.64 -11.88 -14.47
N ALA A 236 -5.45 -11.96 -15.01
CA ALA A 236 -4.41 -12.87 -14.55
C ALA A 236 -3.19 -12.05 -14.12
N LYS A 237 -2.48 -12.56 -13.12
CA LYS A 237 -1.24 -11.99 -12.61
C LYS A 237 -0.18 -13.06 -12.50
N ALA A 238 1.05 -12.70 -12.77
CA ALA A 238 2.21 -13.53 -12.48
C ALA A 238 3.26 -12.67 -11.79
N ARG A 239 4.02 -13.26 -10.87
CA ARG A 239 5.20 -12.65 -10.28
C ARG A 239 6.35 -13.65 -10.24
N LEU A 240 7.57 -13.12 -10.31
CA LEU A 240 8.83 -13.85 -10.22
C LEU A 240 9.82 -13.01 -9.42
N ASN A 241 10.63 -13.64 -8.56
CA ASN A 241 11.74 -12.97 -7.89
C ASN A 241 13.12 -13.50 -8.33
N LYS A 242 14.18 -12.87 -7.84
CA LYS A 242 15.57 -13.26 -8.12
C LYS A 242 15.87 -14.74 -7.81
N LYS A 243 15.24 -15.32 -6.78
CA LYS A 243 15.40 -16.72 -6.38
C LYS A 243 14.61 -17.71 -7.24
N LEU A 244 14.03 -17.22 -8.35
CA LEU A 244 13.14 -17.98 -9.22
C LEU A 244 11.94 -18.56 -8.46
N GLU A 245 11.49 -17.88 -7.41
CA GLU A 245 10.20 -18.15 -6.79
C GLU A 245 9.14 -17.40 -7.58
N TRP A 246 8.13 -18.13 -8.03
CA TRP A 246 7.05 -17.60 -8.82
C TRP A 246 5.71 -17.86 -8.14
N ALA A 247 4.75 -17.01 -8.47
CA ALA A 247 3.36 -17.24 -8.18
C ALA A 247 2.50 -16.69 -9.32
N VAL A 248 1.41 -17.39 -9.61
CA VAL A 248 0.40 -16.97 -10.59
C VAL A 248 -0.92 -16.82 -9.85
N SER A 249 -1.73 -15.85 -10.25
CA SER A 249 -3.06 -15.61 -9.70
C SER A 249 -4.05 -15.33 -10.83
N TYR A 250 -5.20 -15.99 -10.79
CA TYR A 250 -6.33 -15.68 -11.65
C TYR A 250 -7.41 -15.02 -10.81
N ILE A 251 -7.92 -13.88 -11.27
CA ILE A 251 -8.91 -13.06 -10.59
C ILE A 251 -10.16 -13.01 -11.46
N ALA A 252 -11.18 -13.75 -11.05
CA ALA A 252 -12.49 -13.75 -11.66
C ALA A 252 -13.34 -12.63 -11.07
N ASN A 253 -13.95 -11.82 -11.92
CA ASN A 253 -14.99 -10.89 -11.53
C ASN A 253 -16.34 -11.62 -11.60
N LEU A 254 -17.07 -11.64 -10.49
CA LEU A 254 -18.32 -12.37 -10.32
C LEU A 254 -19.48 -11.39 -10.19
N ASN A 255 -20.71 -11.89 -10.36
CA ASN A 255 -21.90 -11.06 -10.21
C ASN A 255 -22.07 -10.52 -8.79
N GLY A 256 -22.72 -9.37 -8.66
CA GLY A 256 -23.04 -8.77 -7.35
C GLY A 256 -21.85 -8.14 -6.62
N GLY A 257 -20.81 -7.70 -7.35
CA GLY A 257 -19.63 -7.05 -6.79
C GLY A 257 -18.59 -8.02 -6.19
N TRP A 258 -18.80 -9.32 -6.36
CA TRP A 258 -17.88 -10.34 -5.88
C TRP A 258 -16.69 -10.52 -6.83
N SER A 259 -15.56 -10.93 -6.28
CA SER A 259 -14.37 -11.30 -7.03
C SER A 259 -13.67 -12.47 -6.35
N LEU A 260 -13.20 -13.43 -7.14
CA LEU A 260 -12.50 -14.61 -6.66
C LEU A 260 -11.09 -14.61 -7.23
N ALA A 261 -10.08 -14.56 -6.36
CA ALA A 261 -8.69 -14.72 -6.71
C ALA A 261 -8.21 -16.13 -6.31
N LEU A 262 -7.74 -16.91 -7.27
CA LEU A 262 -7.08 -18.19 -7.05
C LEU A 262 -5.61 -18.04 -7.39
N SER A 263 -4.72 -18.34 -6.44
CA SER A 263 -3.27 -18.28 -6.64
C SER A 263 -2.60 -19.64 -6.50
N ILE A 264 -1.52 -19.85 -7.25
CA ILE A 264 -0.66 -21.03 -7.20
C ILE A 264 0.79 -20.55 -7.11
N ASP A 265 1.55 -21.12 -6.18
CA ASP A 265 2.97 -20.83 -5.99
C ASP A 265 3.89 -21.91 -6.62
N LYS A 266 5.20 -21.67 -6.57
CA LYS A 266 6.23 -22.63 -7.03
C LYS A 266 6.12 -24.03 -6.42
N SER A 267 5.55 -24.16 -5.23
CA SER A 267 5.32 -25.45 -4.57
C SER A 267 4.01 -26.12 -5.00
N LEU A 268 3.34 -25.58 -6.01
CA LEU A 268 2.02 -26.02 -6.51
C LEU A 268 0.92 -25.96 -5.45
N ARG A 269 1.13 -25.18 -4.38
CA ARG A 269 0.11 -25.01 -3.35
C ARG A 269 -0.82 -23.87 -3.74
N THR A 270 -2.11 -24.10 -3.52
CA THR A 270 -3.17 -23.16 -3.92
C THR A 270 -3.54 -22.25 -2.76
N GLY A 271 -3.74 -20.97 -3.04
CA GLY A 271 -4.33 -20.00 -2.13
C GLY A 271 -5.59 -19.40 -2.71
N LEU A 272 -6.54 -19.00 -1.86
CA LEU A 272 -7.82 -18.47 -2.31
C LEU A 272 -8.17 -17.15 -1.61
N THR A 273 -8.66 -16.16 -2.36
CA THR A 273 -9.31 -14.98 -1.79
C THR A 273 -10.66 -14.75 -2.45
N LEU A 274 -11.72 -14.66 -1.65
CA LEU A 274 -13.03 -14.21 -2.11
C LEU A 274 -13.26 -12.78 -1.55
N THR A 275 -13.56 -11.82 -2.41
CA THR A 275 -13.77 -10.43 -2.01
C THR A 275 -15.10 -9.91 -2.56
N ARG A 276 -15.95 -9.36 -1.69
CA ARG A 276 -17.06 -8.47 -2.06
C ARG A 276 -16.58 -7.03 -2.04
N ASN A 277 -16.71 -6.34 -3.17
CA ASN A 277 -16.36 -4.92 -3.32
C ASN A 277 -17.57 -4.02 -3.08
#